data_AF-A0A381KLR2-F1
#
_entry.id   AF-A0A381KLR2-F1
#
_cell.length_a   1.000
_cell.length_b   1.000
_cell.length_c   1.000
_cell.angle_alpha   90.00
_cell.angle_beta   90.00
_cell.angle_gamma   90.00
#
_symmetry.space_group_name_H-M   'P 1'
#
loop_
_entity.id
_entity.type
_entity.pdbx_description
1 polymer ?
#
loop_
_entity_poly.entity_id
_entity_poly.type
_entity_poly.pdbx_seq_one_letter_code
_entity_poly.pdbx_strand_id
1 'polypeptide(L)' 'MHGLVSQIKSFEVLAAKAAVYGDYESALLALCINPLIPSDDLAKTILDEMLEAHKDYLPRFNR' A
#
# COMPACT_ATOMS: atom_id res chain seq x y z
N MET A 1 12.03 -11.84 -18.14
CA MET A 1 11.98 -12.20 -16.70
C MET A 1 12.31 -11.00 -15.79
N HIS A 2 11.87 -9.77 -16.14
CA HIS A 2 12.17 -8.56 -15.34
C HIS A 2 10.91 -7.85 -14.80
N GLY A 3 9.71 -8.22 -15.28
CA GLY A 3 8.46 -7.54 -14.94
C GLY A 3 8.08 -7.69 -13.47
N LEU A 4 8.03 -8.92 -12.96
CA LEU A 4 7.58 -9.20 -11.60
C LEU A 4 8.49 -8.59 -10.53
N VAL A 5 9.81 -8.69 -10.71
CA VAL A 5 10.80 -8.10 -9.80
C VAL A 5 10.68 -6.57 -9.80
N SER A 6 10.49 -5.96 -10.97
CA SER A 6 10.28 -4.51 -11.09
C SER A 6 8.99 -4.05 -10.42
N GLN A 7 7.90 -4.83 -10.54
CA GLN A 7 6.63 -4.56 -9.88
C GLN A 7 6.77 -4.62 -8.35
N ILE A 8 7.41 -5.67 -7.82
CA ILE A 8 7.68 -5.79 -6.37
C ILE A 8 8.53 -4.62 -5.88
N LYS A 9 9.57 -4.22 -6.63
CA LYS A 9 10.40 -3.07 -6.26
C LYS A 9 9.60 -1.78 -6.22
N SER A 10 8.71 -1.57 -7.19
CA SER A 10 7.85 -0.40 -7.27
C SER A 10 6.87 -0.37 -6.09
N PHE A 11 6.31 -1.52 -5.72
CA PHE A 11 5.46 -1.69 -4.54
C PHE A 11 6.20 -1.26 -3.26
N GLU A 12 7.41 -1.77 -3.03
CA GLU A 12 8.20 -1.43 -1.84
C GLU A 12 8.47 0.07 -1.71
N VAL A 13 8.81 0.73 -2.83
CA VAL A 13 9.10 2.18 -2.86
C VAL A 13 7.85 2.99 -2.51
N LEU A 14 6.70 2.64 -3.09
CA LEU A 14 5.44 3.32 -2.80
C LEU A 14 4.96 3.07 -1.37
N ALA A 15 5.08 1.84 -0.87
CA ALA A 15 4.74 1.51 0.51
C ALA A 15 5.61 2.28 1.51
N ALA A 16 6.92 2.38 1.26
CA ALA A 16 7.82 3.17 2.09
C ALA A 16 7.47 4.67 2.06
N LYS A 17 7.17 5.23 0.88
CA LYS A 17 6.70 6.61 0.73
C LYS A 17 5.43 6.83 1.54
N ALA A 18 4.44 5.95 1.39
CA ALA A 18 3.18 6.03 2.13
C ALA A 18 3.42 6.00 3.65
N ALA A 19 4.26 5.10 4.14
CA ALA A 19 4.59 5.00 5.56
C ALA A 19 5.28 6.26 6.12
N VAL A 20 6.19 6.87 5.36
CA VAL A 20 6.91 8.08 5.76
C VAL A 20 5.98 9.31 5.81
N TYR A 21 5.12 9.45 4.81
CA TYR A 21 4.29 10.65 4.64
C TYR A 21 2.87 10.52 5.20
N GLY A 22 2.40 9.31 5.53
CA GLY A 22 0.99 9.08 5.87
C GLY A 22 0.06 9.23 4.68
N ASP A 23 0.54 8.92 3.47
CA ASP A 23 -0.18 9.18 2.22
C ASP A 23 -1.01 7.96 1.81
N TYR A 24 -2.33 8.07 1.94
CA TYR A 24 -3.29 7.04 1.57
C TYR A 24 -3.22 6.69 0.08
N GLU A 25 -3.06 7.66 -0.81
CA GLU A 25 -3.05 7.39 -2.25
C GLU A 25 -1.80 6.60 -2.66
N SER A 26 -0.64 6.92 -2.06
CA SER A 26 0.58 6.12 -2.26
C SER A 26 0.43 4.70 -1.72
N ALA A 27 -0.26 4.50 -0.59
CA ALA A 27 -0.51 3.18 -0.03
C ALA A 27 -1.46 2.36 -0.92
N LEU A 28 -2.51 2.99 -1.43
CA LEU A 28 -3.48 2.36 -2.33
C LEU A 28 -2.80 1.94 -3.63
N LEU A 29 -2.03 2.84 -4.23
CA LEU A 29 -1.28 2.54 -5.45
C LEU A 29 -0.28 1.39 -5.23
N ALA A 30 0.38 1.34 -4.06
CA ALA A 30 1.25 0.23 -3.71
C ALA A 30 0.48 -1.10 -3.77
N LEU A 31 -0.69 -1.18 -3.13
CA LEU A 31 -1.50 -2.41 -3.14
C LEU A 31 -2.04 -2.75 -4.53
N CYS A 32 -2.46 -1.78 -5.34
CA CYS A 32 -2.92 -2.00 -6.72
C CYS A 32 -1.84 -2.62 -7.63
N ILE A 33 -0.56 -2.23 -7.44
CA ILE A 33 0.54 -2.78 -8.25
C ILE A 33 1.16 -4.05 -7.67
N ASN A 34 0.71 -4.48 -6.48
CA ASN A 34 1.18 -5.72 -5.88
C ASN A 34 0.58 -6.92 -6.63
N PRO A 35 1.38 -7.79 -7.25
CA PRO A 35 0.89 -8.91 -8.06
C PRO A 35 0.09 -9.96 -7.28
N LEU A 36 0.08 -9.89 -5.94
CA LEU A 36 -0.70 -10.75 -5.06
C LEU A 36 -2.12 -10.23 -4.81
N ILE A 37 -2.43 -9.01 -5.21
CA ILE A 37 -3.76 -8.41 -5.08
C ILE A 37 -4.51 -8.56 -6.40
N PRO A 38 -5.65 -9.26 -6.43
CA PRO A 38 -6.35 -9.59 -7.67
C PRO A 38 -7.20 -8.46 -8.27
N SER A 39 -7.50 -7.39 -7.53
CA SER A 39 -8.25 -6.23 -8.04
C SER A 39 -8.04 -4.95 -7.23
N ASP A 40 -8.25 -3.80 -7.88
CA ASP A 40 -8.12 -2.48 -7.25
C ASP A 40 -9.19 -2.22 -6.17
N ASP A 41 -10.43 -2.70 -6.40
CA ASP A 41 -11.50 -2.60 -5.39
C ASP A 41 -11.14 -3.37 -4.11
N LEU A 42 -10.50 -4.53 -4.26
CA LEU A 42 -10.01 -5.31 -3.13
C LEU A 42 -8.81 -4.63 -2.48
N ALA A 43 -7.91 -4.01 -3.26
CA ALA A 43 -6.78 -3.25 -2.74
C ALA A 43 -7.24 -2.13 -1.80
N LYS A 44 -8.30 -1.40 -2.18
CA LYS A 44 -8.90 -0.36 -1.33
C LYS A 44 -9.48 -0.93 -0.04
N THR A 45 -10.25 -2.02 -0.15
CA THR A 45 -10.87 -2.67 1.00
C THR A 45 -9.82 -3.14 2.00
N ILE A 46 -8.77 -3.82 1.51
CA ILE A 46 -7.64 -4.27 2.33
C ILE A 46 -6.92 -3.10 2.98
N LEU A 47 -6.69 -2.01 2.23
CA LEU A 47 -6.02 -0.83 2.80
C LEU A 47 -6.81 -0.24 3.97
N ASP A 48 -8.11 -0.04 3.78
CA ASP A 48 -9.00 0.54 4.80
C ASP A 48 -8.99 -0.34 6.06
N GLU A 49 -9.10 -1.66 5.90
CA GLU A 49 -9.03 -2.63 7.00
C GLU A 49 -7.65 -2.64 7.70
N MET A 50 -6.56 -2.60 6.92
CA MET A 50 -5.20 -2.59 7.48
C MET A 50 -4.90 -1.32 8.27
N LEU A 51 -5.34 -0.15 7.77
CA LEU A 51 -5.15 1.12 8.46
C LEU A 51 -5.92 1.16 9.77
N GLU A 52 -7.16 0.67 9.79
CA GLU A 52 -7.95 0.63 11.02
C GLU A 52 -7.39 -0.41 12.00
N ALA A 53 -7.02 -1.61 11.53
CA ALA A 53 -6.46 -2.65 12.39
C ALA A 53 -5.11 -2.27 13.02
N HIS A 54 -4.32 -1.42 12.35
CA HIS A 54 -3.00 -0.99 12.81
C HIS A 54 -2.94 0.49 13.17
N LYS A 55 -4.09 1.11 13.43
CA LYS A 55 -4.25 2.54 13.71
C LYS A 55 -3.22 3.03 14.72
N ASP A 56 -3.08 2.36 15.85
CA ASP A 56 -2.15 2.76 16.92
C ASP A 56 -0.67 2.72 16.51
N TYR A 57 -0.33 1.92 15.50
CA TYR A 57 1.03 1.77 14.97
C TYR A 57 1.32 2.69 13.77
N LEU A 58 0.29 3.35 13.23
CA LEU A 58 0.37 4.21 12.05
C LEU A 58 0.00 5.67 12.38
N PRO A 59 0.74 6.35 13.28
CA PRO A 59 0.37 7.70 13.75
C PRO A 59 0.37 8.77 12.66
N ARG A 60 0.96 8.48 11.49
CA ARG A 60 0.97 9.37 10.32
C ARG A 60 -0.33 9.31 9.51
N PHE A 61 -1.07 8.22 9.59
CA PHE A 61 -2.35 8.01 8.90
C PHE A 61 -3.57 8.46 9.73
N ASN A 62 -3.38 8.81 11.01
CA ASN A 62 -4.46 9.19 11.94
C ASN A 62 -4.56 10.71 12.18
N ARG A 63 -4.15 11.52 11.23
CA ARG A 63 -4.31 12.98 11.32
C ARG A 63 -5.58 13.45 10.64
#